data_AF-A0A084SG64-F1
#
_entry.id   AF-A0A084SG64-F1
#
_cell.length_a   1.000
_cell.length_b   1.000
_cell.length_c   1.000
_cell.angle_alpha   90.00
_cell.angle_beta   90.00
_cell.angle_gamma   90.00
#
_symmetry.space_group_name_H-M   'P 1'
#
loop_
_entity.id
_entity.type
_entity.pdbx_description
1 polymer ?
#
loop_
_entity_poly.entity_id
_entity_poly.type
_entity_poly.pdbx_seq_one_letter_code
_entity_poly.pdbx_strand_id
1 'polypeptide(L)'
;MFNITVGLIGESSMKTGTLASREIAIGRDPANDLVLDNGSVSRTHCRLVAIEGATIVLDEGSKNGTWLNGRPVAHPCVLKFEDELVIGPYVLRVQSLVGRGLSTAPQELGVRPYPGPSQESGEARENTVVSRGLSTLEERRQALRWLMLEQGPNPRFDEVLRAALKDSDLEVRMTAVLATARLRARDVLPALQSSDLPTLLQEVDEPRERRFLEALWQGVIRYLQERRHPGDSVPGRDPLKPLWKLLAGELEVSDPASMLLYSLTTALSMGKMPRQLPPGVVQQDGRFYLERSGLPLRWIAPVEHLLGANPVRRVTSPGFFVAQIPVDRRLAKWVGNPQPTRVELDHEQVWLGSFKEAERLCEELSKIENAHIRLPSADEWEMAARGTDGRRYPWGNLPQEDWEECASPWGVEYLVGDVPEWTLEHETGAQLLRGGVEARTWVRHPVYEGEEEFAAALRPVIPGV
;
A
#
# COMPACT_ATOMS: atom_id res chain seq x y z
N MET A 1 11.93 20.01 -15.33
CA MET A 1 11.95 21.19 -14.45
C MET A 1 10.50 21.54 -14.13
N PHE A 2 10.16 21.63 -12.86
CA PHE A 2 8.86 22.10 -12.40
C PHE A 2 8.91 23.62 -12.24
N ASN A 3 8.00 24.34 -12.87
CA ASN A 3 7.76 25.73 -12.52
C ASN A 3 6.53 25.79 -11.64
N ILE A 4 6.74 26.09 -10.37
CA ILE A 4 5.68 26.20 -9.37
C ILE A 4 5.63 27.66 -8.92
N THR A 5 4.44 28.23 -8.94
CA THR A 5 4.21 29.54 -8.33
C THR A 5 3.47 29.33 -7.02
N VAL A 6 4.00 29.89 -5.95
CA VAL A 6 3.45 29.82 -4.61
C VAL A 6 2.93 31.19 -4.21
N GLY A 7 1.67 31.29 -3.85
CA GLY A 7 1.06 32.48 -3.26
C GLY A 7 0.47 32.19 -1.90
N LEU A 8 0.24 33.24 -1.11
CA LEU A 8 -0.61 33.18 0.07
C LEU A 8 -2.06 33.49 -0.33
N ILE A 9 -3.03 32.80 0.26
CA ILE A 9 -4.46 33.04 0.03
C ILE A 9 -4.78 34.50 0.38
N GLY A 10 -5.26 35.27 -0.61
CA GLY A 10 -5.68 36.67 -0.42
C GLY A 10 -4.56 37.70 -0.57
N GLU A 11 -3.32 37.30 -0.81
CA GLU A 11 -2.21 38.22 -1.12
C GLU A 11 -1.92 38.28 -2.63
N SER A 12 -1.64 39.48 -3.14
CA SER A 12 -1.23 39.67 -4.54
C SER A 12 0.24 39.29 -4.80
N SER A 13 0.99 38.95 -3.75
CA SER A 13 2.41 38.59 -3.86
C SER A 13 2.57 37.10 -4.13
N MET A 14 3.06 36.77 -5.33
CA MET A 14 3.35 35.40 -5.75
C MET A 14 4.87 35.23 -5.78
N LYS A 15 5.39 34.18 -5.14
CA LYS A 15 6.79 33.75 -5.28
C LYS A 15 6.86 32.65 -6.32
N THR A 16 7.68 32.84 -7.34
CA THR A 16 7.89 31.87 -8.41
C THR A 16 9.20 31.13 -8.19
N GLY A 17 9.17 29.80 -8.22
CA GLY A 17 10.34 28.95 -8.09
C GLY A 17 10.41 27.91 -9.20
N THR A 18 11.62 27.67 -9.72
CA THR A 18 11.88 26.54 -10.63
C THR A 18 12.59 25.46 -9.83
N LEU A 19 11.93 24.31 -9.67
CA LEU A 19 12.49 23.14 -8.99
C LEU A 19 12.87 22.10 -10.05
N ALA A 20 14.16 21.82 -10.16
CA ALA A 20 14.73 20.92 -11.16
C ALA A 20 14.91 19.50 -10.60
N SER A 21 13.86 18.92 -10.02
CA SER A 21 13.87 17.52 -9.56
C SER A 21 12.79 16.70 -10.29
N ARG A 22 12.79 15.37 -10.14
CA ARG A 22 11.67 14.49 -10.54
C ARG A 22 10.66 14.30 -9.41
N GLU A 23 11.07 14.60 -8.19
CA GLU A 23 10.26 14.56 -6.98
C GLU A 23 10.51 15.85 -6.20
N ILE A 24 9.45 16.44 -5.65
CA ILE A 24 9.52 17.64 -4.82
C ILE A 24 8.76 17.35 -3.54
N ALA A 25 9.49 17.29 -2.41
CA ALA A 25 8.89 17.27 -1.09
C ALA A 25 8.44 18.69 -0.69
N ILE A 26 7.24 18.80 -0.13
CA ILE A 26 6.64 20.07 0.30
C ILE A 26 6.21 19.93 1.75
N GLY A 27 6.63 20.88 2.60
CA GLY A 27 6.27 20.86 4.02
C GLY A 27 6.92 22.00 4.79
N ARG A 28 6.65 22.08 6.10
CA ARG A 28 7.27 23.12 6.94
C ARG A 28 8.68 22.78 7.40
N ASP A 29 9.09 21.52 7.29
CA ASP A 29 10.44 21.12 7.68
C ASP A 29 11.48 21.70 6.70
N PRO A 30 12.58 22.30 7.18
CA PRO A 30 13.65 22.81 6.31
C PRO A 30 14.30 21.76 5.41
N ALA A 31 14.12 20.47 5.67
CA ALA A 31 14.62 19.39 4.82
C ALA A 31 13.82 19.20 3.51
N ASN A 32 12.65 19.84 3.36
CA ASN A 32 11.85 19.74 2.12
C ASN A 32 12.39 20.63 1.00
N ASP A 33 12.15 20.23 -0.25
CA ASP A 33 12.51 21.03 -1.43
C ASP A 33 11.75 22.35 -1.52
N LEU A 34 10.47 22.34 -1.12
CA LEU A 34 9.64 23.55 -0.99
C LEU A 34 9.17 23.72 0.46
N VAL A 35 9.84 24.63 1.16
CA VAL A 35 9.55 24.93 2.56
C VAL A 35 8.39 25.94 2.65
N LEU A 36 7.30 25.50 3.26
CA LEU A 36 6.12 26.32 3.57
C LEU A 36 6.06 26.55 5.09
N ASP A 37 6.68 27.64 5.54
CA ASP A 37 6.80 27.95 6.97
C ASP A 37 5.47 28.44 7.55
N ASN A 38 4.63 27.51 7.99
CA ASN A 38 3.41 27.80 8.73
C ASN A 38 3.02 26.62 9.64
N GLY A 39 2.50 26.92 10.84
CA GLY A 39 2.06 25.91 11.81
C GLY A 39 0.90 25.03 11.34
N SER A 40 0.13 25.44 10.31
CA SER A 40 -0.91 24.62 9.69
C SER A 40 -0.38 23.64 8.63
N VAL A 41 0.93 23.66 8.33
CA VAL A 41 1.56 22.75 7.37
C VAL A 41 2.29 21.65 8.14
N SER A 42 2.07 20.37 7.81
CA SER A 42 2.83 19.25 8.37
C SER A 42 4.34 19.34 8.04
N ARG A 43 5.19 18.68 8.85
CA ARG A 43 6.65 18.64 8.65
C ARG A 43 7.00 18.22 7.22
N THR A 44 6.48 17.08 6.80
CA THR A 44 6.36 16.67 5.40
C THR A 44 4.85 16.61 5.11
N HIS A 45 4.36 17.43 4.19
CA HIS A 45 2.92 17.61 3.98
C HIS A 45 2.43 16.84 2.76
N CYS A 46 3.10 17.03 1.63
CA CYS A 46 2.81 16.33 0.40
C CYS A 46 4.07 16.26 -0.46
N ARG A 47 4.07 15.42 -1.48
CA ARG A 47 5.10 15.39 -2.52
C ARG A 47 4.50 15.53 -3.90
N LEU A 48 5.26 16.10 -4.83
CA LEU A 48 4.95 16.13 -6.25
C LEU A 48 5.92 15.23 -6.99
N VAL A 49 5.40 14.28 -7.76
CA VAL A 49 6.20 13.29 -8.49
C VAL A 49 5.93 13.42 -9.99
N ALA A 50 6.97 13.60 -10.79
CA ALA A 50 6.88 13.59 -12.25
C ALA A 50 7.09 12.17 -12.80
N ILE A 51 6.09 11.66 -13.53
CA ILE A 51 6.12 10.37 -14.23
C ILE A 51 5.74 10.59 -15.68
N GLU A 52 6.65 10.34 -16.63
CA GLU A 52 6.42 10.38 -18.09
C GLU A 52 5.45 11.52 -18.52
N GLY A 53 5.82 12.77 -18.23
CA GLY A 53 5.02 13.94 -18.65
C GLY A 53 3.77 14.26 -17.80
N ALA A 54 3.39 13.39 -16.86
CA ALA A 54 2.40 13.67 -15.83
C ALA A 54 3.06 14.11 -14.52
N THR A 55 2.36 14.89 -13.70
CA THR A 55 2.76 15.20 -12.32
C THR A 55 1.68 14.73 -11.39
N ILE A 56 2.06 13.96 -10.38
CA ILE A 56 1.17 13.40 -9.39
C ILE A 56 1.44 14.11 -8.07
N VAL A 57 0.40 14.60 -7.40
CA VAL A 57 0.49 15.03 -6.00
C VAL A 57 0.14 13.87 -5.09
N LEU A 58 0.92 13.65 -4.03
CA LEU A 58 0.66 12.67 -2.97
C LEU A 58 0.63 13.39 -1.62
N ASP A 59 -0.46 13.26 -0.85
CA ASP A 59 -0.52 13.75 0.53
C ASP A 59 0.14 12.74 1.48
N GLU A 60 1.01 13.20 2.38
CA GLU A 60 1.80 12.35 3.28
C GLU A 60 1.13 12.17 4.66
N GLY A 61 -0.20 12.09 4.70
CA GLY A 61 -0.96 12.00 5.95
C GLY A 61 -0.97 13.33 6.70
N SER A 62 -1.13 14.43 5.97
CA SER A 62 -1.06 15.77 6.54
C SER A 62 -2.21 16.05 7.53
N LYS A 63 -1.95 16.88 8.54
CA LYS A 63 -2.94 17.15 9.61
C LYS A 63 -4.17 17.89 9.08
N ASN A 64 -3.99 18.79 8.12
CA ASN A 64 -5.03 19.67 7.60
C ASN A 64 -5.46 19.34 6.16
N GLY A 65 -4.85 18.31 5.56
CA GLY A 65 -5.12 17.88 4.20
C GLY A 65 -4.49 18.79 3.14
N THR A 66 -4.11 18.17 2.03
CA THR A 66 -3.84 18.85 0.76
C THR A 66 -5.13 18.97 -0.05
N TRP A 67 -5.35 20.07 -0.76
CA TRP A 67 -6.57 20.26 -1.57
C TRP A 67 -6.22 20.62 -3.01
N LEU A 68 -6.80 19.92 -3.98
CA LEU A 68 -6.64 20.18 -5.40
C LEU A 68 -7.97 20.71 -5.97
N ASN A 69 -7.95 21.95 -6.50
CA ASN A 69 -9.11 22.63 -7.07
C ASN A 69 -10.35 22.59 -6.14
N GLY A 70 -10.12 22.83 -4.84
CA GLY A 70 -11.17 22.82 -3.81
C GLY A 70 -11.64 21.43 -3.37
N ARG A 71 -11.03 20.35 -3.85
CA ARG A 71 -11.32 18.98 -3.41
C ARG A 71 -10.14 18.42 -2.60
N PRO A 72 -10.37 17.69 -1.50
CA PRO A 72 -9.27 17.12 -0.74
C PRO A 72 -8.55 16.05 -1.56
N VAL A 73 -7.21 16.06 -1.54
CA VAL A 73 -6.34 15.03 -2.09
C VAL A 73 -6.31 13.88 -1.08
N ALA A 74 -7.35 13.05 -1.11
CA ALA A 74 -7.46 11.85 -0.26
C ALA A 74 -6.60 10.69 -0.79
N HIS A 75 -6.16 10.80 -2.03
CA HIS A 75 -5.34 9.85 -2.76
C HIS A 75 -4.53 10.61 -3.80
N PRO A 76 -3.41 10.06 -4.28
CA PRO A 76 -2.63 10.67 -5.33
C PRO A 76 -3.43 11.05 -6.57
N CYS A 77 -3.23 12.29 -6.99
CA CYS A 77 -3.99 12.92 -8.06
C CYS A 77 -3.04 13.44 -9.13
N VAL A 78 -3.41 13.26 -10.40
CA VAL A 78 -2.63 13.85 -11.50
C VAL A 78 -2.95 15.33 -11.60
N LEU A 79 -1.94 16.17 -11.39
CA LEU A 79 -2.00 17.61 -11.59
C LEU A 79 -2.05 17.96 -13.08
N LYS A 80 -2.99 18.84 -13.43
CA LYS A 80 -3.11 19.49 -14.72
C LYS A 80 -2.44 20.86 -14.70
N PHE A 81 -2.25 21.41 -15.88
CA PHE A 81 -1.77 22.78 -16.03
C PHE A 81 -2.80 23.74 -15.41
N GLU A 82 -2.35 24.74 -14.66
CA GLU A 82 -3.19 25.71 -13.91
C GLU A 82 -4.02 25.16 -12.75
N ASP A 83 -3.85 23.89 -12.40
CA ASP A 83 -4.46 23.34 -11.19
C ASP A 83 -3.97 24.10 -9.94
N GLU A 84 -4.92 24.33 -9.04
CA GLU A 84 -4.69 25.01 -7.77
C GLU A 84 -4.55 23.98 -6.65
N LEU A 85 -3.36 23.91 -6.05
CA LEU A 85 -3.07 23.07 -4.91
C LEU A 85 -2.99 23.92 -3.64
N VAL A 86 -3.91 23.72 -2.71
CA VAL A 86 -3.98 24.45 -1.45
C VAL A 86 -3.39 23.62 -0.31
N ILE A 87 -2.44 24.22 0.40
CA ILE A 87 -1.71 23.62 1.53
C ILE A 87 -1.67 24.65 2.66
N GLY A 88 -2.53 24.49 3.68
CA GLY A 88 -2.68 25.51 4.71
C GLY A 88 -3.08 26.87 4.11
N PRO A 89 -2.38 27.98 4.42
CA PRO A 89 -2.66 29.30 3.83
C PRO A 89 -2.04 29.50 2.44
N TYR A 90 -1.36 28.50 1.89
CA TYR A 90 -0.64 28.60 0.63
C TYR A 90 -1.46 28.04 -0.53
N VAL A 91 -1.41 28.74 -1.66
CA VAL A 91 -1.94 28.32 -2.96
C VAL A 91 -0.76 28.12 -3.90
N LEU A 92 -0.59 26.89 -4.38
CA LEU A 92 0.42 26.52 -5.35
C LEU A 92 -0.27 26.35 -6.71
N ARG A 93 0.22 27.06 -7.73
CA ARG A 93 -0.23 26.90 -9.11
C ARG A 93 0.88 26.29 -9.95
N VAL A 94 0.54 25.24 -10.67
CA VAL A 94 1.49 24.56 -11.58
C VAL A 94 1.47 25.26 -12.94
N GLN A 95 2.57 25.96 -13.25
CA GLN A 95 2.69 26.78 -14.47
C GLN A 95 3.50 26.11 -15.59
N SER A 96 4.15 24.98 -15.36
CA SER A 96 4.79 24.19 -16.43
C SER A 96 5.05 22.75 -16.00
N LEU A 97 4.70 21.82 -16.89
CA LEU A 97 4.84 20.37 -16.73
C LEU A 97 5.85 19.83 -17.75
N VAL A 98 7.07 20.41 -17.80
CA VAL A 98 8.08 19.99 -18.79
C VAL A 98 9.11 19.06 -18.14
N GLY A 99 8.82 17.77 -18.26
CA GLY A 99 9.79 16.68 -18.23
C GLY A 99 10.27 16.35 -19.64
N ARG A 100 10.79 17.32 -20.41
CA ARG A 100 11.56 17.01 -21.63
C ARG A 100 13.04 17.27 -21.36
N GLY A 101 13.86 16.25 -21.57
CA GLY A 101 15.30 16.40 -21.65
C GLY A 101 15.64 17.28 -22.85
N LEU A 102 16.01 18.53 -22.59
CA LEU A 102 16.88 19.29 -23.47
C LEU A 102 17.92 20.02 -22.61
N SER A 103 19.17 19.68 -22.91
CA SER A 103 20.38 20.30 -22.43
C SER A 103 20.38 21.80 -22.73
N THR A 104 20.64 22.63 -21.72
CA THR A 104 21.61 23.74 -21.77
C THR A 104 22.04 24.06 -20.34
N ALA A 105 23.34 24.04 -20.10
CA ALA A 105 24.01 24.43 -18.85
C ALA A 105 24.54 25.88 -18.99
N PRO A 106 25.17 26.49 -17.97
CA PRO A 106 24.83 26.56 -16.53
C PRO A 106 24.98 28.01 -15.96
N GLN A 107 24.56 28.24 -14.71
CA GLN A 107 25.33 29.15 -13.83
C GLN A 107 25.31 28.71 -12.37
N GLU A 108 26.51 28.71 -11.80
CA GLU A 108 26.96 28.08 -10.56
C GLU A 108 26.51 28.79 -9.28
N LEU A 109 26.37 28.03 -8.19
CA LEU A 109 26.88 28.42 -6.87
C LEU A 109 27.39 27.18 -6.11
N GLY A 110 28.72 27.07 -6.03
CA GLY A 110 29.50 26.57 -4.88
C GLY A 110 29.29 25.16 -4.34
N VAL A 111 30.20 24.24 -4.71
CA VAL A 111 30.36 22.89 -4.14
C VAL A 111 31.51 22.88 -3.12
N ARG A 112 31.44 22.01 -2.07
CA ARG A 112 32.43 20.93 -1.69
C ARG A 112 32.57 20.66 -0.16
N PRO A 113 33.06 19.47 0.32
CA PRO A 113 32.73 18.07 -0.07
C PRO A 113 32.91 16.92 1.01
N TYR A 114 32.39 15.70 0.71
CA TYR A 114 32.85 14.29 0.99
C TYR A 114 33.08 13.75 2.46
N PRO A 115 33.22 12.41 2.73
CA PRO A 115 33.00 11.16 1.93
C PRO A 115 32.28 9.95 2.61
N GLY A 116 31.93 8.93 1.81
CA GLY A 116 31.47 7.58 2.24
C GLY A 116 32.61 6.60 2.60
N PRO A 117 32.30 5.32 2.89
CA PRO A 117 32.52 4.20 1.91
C PRO A 117 31.45 3.05 2.06
N SER A 118 31.25 2.05 1.20
CA SER A 118 31.73 1.65 -0.14
C SER A 118 30.87 0.49 -0.72
N GLN A 119 30.99 0.32 -2.05
CA GLN A 119 30.30 -0.57 -3.00
C GLN A 119 30.56 -2.08 -2.86
N GLU A 120 29.63 -2.90 -3.38
CA GLU A 120 29.84 -4.04 -4.31
C GLU A 120 28.51 -4.35 -5.06
N SER A 121 28.39 -4.03 -6.36
CA SER A 121 28.29 -4.93 -7.54
C SER A 121 27.03 -5.81 -7.62
N GLY A 122 26.16 -5.82 -8.63
CA GLY A 122 26.14 -5.19 -9.95
C GLY A 122 25.48 -6.14 -10.97
N GLU A 123 24.15 -6.12 -11.09
CA GLU A 123 23.42 -6.72 -12.22
C GLU A 123 22.25 -5.83 -12.70
N ALA A 124 22.13 -5.77 -14.04
CA ALA A 124 21.16 -5.12 -14.93
C ALA A 124 20.15 -4.07 -14.39
N ARG A 125 20.36 -2.83 -14.85
CA ARG A 125 19.54 -1.61 -14.67
C ARG A 125 18.09 -1.72 -15.15
N GLU A 126 17.13 -1.46 -14.26
CA GLU A 126 15.74 -1.12 -14.60
C GLU A 126 15.55 0.40 -14.76
N ASN A 127 15.19 0.84 -15.97
CA ASN A 127 15.03 2.25 -16.33
C ASN A 127 13.61 2.53 -16.88
N THR A 128 12.59 2.38 -16.05
CA THR A 128 11.22 2.82 -16.39
C THR A 128 10.89 4.04 -15.52
N VAL A 129 10.43 5.15 -16.09
CA VAL A 129 10.30 6.42 -15.35
C VAL A 129 9.28 6.36 -14.20
N VAL A 130 8.36 5.39 -14.20
CA VAL A 130 7.50 5.06 -13.05
C VAL A 130 8.35 4.69 -11.81
N SER A 131 9.48 3.99 -11.98
CA SER A 131 10.39 3.62 -10.88
C SER A 131 11.29 4.75 -10.41
N ARG A 132 11.40 5.85 -11.16
CA ARG A 132 12.33 6.97 -10.87
C ARG A 132 11.68 8.13 -10.10
N GLY A 133 10.44 7.96 -9.64
CA GLY A 133 9.69 8.96 -8.87
C GLY A 133 8.66 8.37 -7.90
N LEU A 134 8.16 7.15 -8.17
CA LEU A 134 7.51 6.33 -7.15
C LEU A 134 8.53 5.29 -6.72
N SER A 135 9.05 5.47 -5.51
CA SER A 135 10.17 4.70 -4.99
C SER A 135 9.79 3.27 -4.60
N THR A 136 8.53 3.05 -4.23
CA THR A 136 8.06 1.74 -3.75
C THR A 136 7.14 1.03 -4.75
N LEU A 137 7.09 -0.29 -4.68
CA LEU A 137 6.22 -1.11 -5.52
C LEU A 137 4.73 -0.83 -5.28
N GLU A 138 4.32 -0.67 -4.02
CA GLU A 138 2.94 -0.34 -3.66
C GLU A 138 2.54 1.04 -4.21
N GLU A 139 3.43 2.04 -4.15
CA GLU A 139 3.18 3.35 -4.76
C GLU A 139 2.89 3.22 -6.27
N ARG A 140 3.66 2.40 -7.01
CA ARG A 140 3.43 2.15 -8.45
C ARG A 140 2.08 1.49 -8.71
N ARG A 141 1.72 0.49 -7.92
CA ARG A 141 0.43 -0.23 -8.04
C ARG A 141 -0.75 0.69 -7.74
N GLN A 142 -0.67 1.47 -6.65
CA GLN A 142 -1.73 2.41 -6.28
C GLN A 142 -1.90 3.53 -7.31
N ALA A 143 -0.81 4.06 -7.88
CA ALA A 143 -0.87 5.07 -8.95
C ALA A 143 -1.79 4.62 -10.10
N LEU A 144 -1.63 3.38 -10.57
CA LEU A 144 -2.48 2.85 -11.64
C LEU A 144 -3.94 2.64 -11.20
N ARG A 145 -4.16 2.18 -9.96
CA ARG A 145 -5.51 1.99 -9.42
C ARG A 145 -6.24 3.32 -9.26
N TRP A 146 -5.56 4.38 -8.84
CA TRP A 146 -6.13 5.73 -8.76
C TRP A 146 -6.42 6.33 -10.14
N LEU A 147 -5.57 6.09 -11.15
CA LEU A 147 -5.85 6.51 -12.52
C LEU A 147 -7.20 5.98 -13.03
N MET A 148 -7.60 4.78 -12.60
CA MET A 148 -8.88 4.19 -12.97
C MET A 148 -10.12 4.87 -12.36
N LEU A 149 -9.94 5.77 -11.38
CA LEU A 149 -11.01 6.57 -10.75
C LEU A 149 -11.28 7.88 -11.50
N GLU A 150 -10.35 8.33 -12.34
CA GLU A 150 -10.46 9.60 -13.06
C GLU A 150 -11.57 9.58 -14.11
N GLN A 151 -12.30 10.70 -14.21
CA GLN A 151 -13.41 10.87 -15.14
C GLN A 151 -12.92 11.61 -16.40
N GLY A 152 -12.93 10.92 -17.54
CA GLY A 152 -12.67 11.51 -18.85
C GLY A 152 -11.30 11.17 -19.46
N PRO A 153 -11.15 11.33 -20.79
CA PRO A 153 -9.93 10.97 -21.50
C PRO A 153 -8.79 11.93 -21.14
N ASN A 154 -7.63 11.38 -20.79
CA ASN A 154 -6.41 12.15 -20.58
C ASN A 154 -5.26 11.47 -21.35
N PRO A 155 -4.76 12.08 -22.43
CA PRO A 155 -3.67 11.50 -23.25
C PRO A 155 -2.39 11.21 -22.45
N ARG A 156 -2.18 11.88 -21.32
CA ARG A 156 -1.03 11.63 -20.43
C ARG A 156 -1.14 10.28 -19.70
N PHE A 157 -2.34 9.72 -19.58
CA PHE A 157 -2.50 8.38 -19.00
C PHE A 157 -1.92 7.31 -19.91
N ASP A 158 -1.96 7.50 -21.23
CA ASP A 158 -1.40 6.54 -22.18
C ASP A 158 0.11 6.38 -22.00
N GLU A 159 0.83 7.47 -21.71
CA GLU A 159 2.27 7.43 -21.44
C GLU A 159 2.57 6.65 -20.15
N VAL A 160 1.82 6.89 -19.08
CA VAL A 160 1.94 6.15 -17.81
C VAL A 160 1.61 4.67 -17.99
N LEU A 161 0.54 4.33 -18.72
CA LEU A 161 0.15 2.95 -19.01
C LEU A 161 1.21 2.23 -19.85
N ARG A 162 1.74 2.87 -20.89
CA ARG A 162 2.84 2.29 -21.70
C ARG A 162 4.10 2.03 -20.88
N ALA A 163 4.41 2.90 -19.92
CA ALA A 163 5.54 2.70 -19.03
C ALA A 163 5.27 1.55 -18.06
N ALA A 164 4.10 1.49 -17.45
CA ALA A 164 3.71 0.41 -16.53
C ALA A 164 3.64 -0.97 -17.21
N LEU A 165 3.27 -1.05 -18.49
CA LEU A 165 3.33 -2.30 -19.26
C LEU A 165 4.76 -2.83 -19.45
N LYS A 166 5.78 -2.03 -19.16
CA LYS A 166 7.21 -2.39 -19.18
C LYS A 166 7.81 -2.50 -17.78
N ASP A 167 7.03 -2.39 -16.71
CA ASP A 167 7.51 -2.56 -15.33
C ASP A 167 8.06 -3.98 -15.13
N SER A 168 8.98 -4.20 -14.21
CA SER A 168 9.46 -5.56 -13.93
C SER A 168 8.44 -6.39 -13.16
N ASP A 169 7.61 -5.74 -12.35
CA ASP A 169 6.60 -6.42 -11.56
C ASP A 169 5.37 -6.81 -12.40
N LEU A 170 5.02 -8.10 -12.34
CA LEU A 170 3.89 -8.66 -13.09
C LEU A 170 2.56 -8.06 -12.63
N GLU A 171 2.40 -7.73 -11.35
CA GLU A 171 1.16 -7.17 -10.84
C GLU A 171 0.95 -5.73 -11.33
N VAL A 172 2.03 -4.93 -11.41
CA VAL A 172 2.01 -3.60 -12.04
C VAL A 172 1.58 -3.72 -13.50
N ARG A 173 2.14 -4.67 -14.26
CA ARG A 173 1.73 -4.90 -15.66
C ARG A 173 0.27 -5.30 -15.76
N MET A 174 -0.19 -6.29 -14.98
CA MET A 174 -1.58 -6.74 -15.01
C MET A 174 -2.55 -5.65 -14.58
N THR A 175 -2.17 -4.81 -13.62
CA THR A 175 -2.92 -3.61 -13.25
C THR A 175 -3.02 -2.64 -14.43
N ALA A 176 -1.92 -2.40 -15.15
CA ALA A 176 -1.93 -1.54 -16.35
C ALA A 176 -2.78 -2.12 -17.49
N VAL A 177 -2.79 -3.44 -17.69
CA VAL A 177 -3.70 -4.12 -18.63
C VAL A 177 -5.15 -3.78 -18.32
N LEU A 178 -5.57 -3.97 -17.07
CA LEU A 178 -6.95 -3.69 -16.65
C LEU A 178 -7.27 -2.19 -16.68
N ALA A 179 -6.32 -1.33 -16.33
CA ALA A 179 -6.47 0.12 -16.40
C ALA A 179 -6.71 0.58 -17.84
N THR A 180 -5.96 0.02 -18.80
CA THR A 180 -6.10 0.30 -20.23
C THR A 180 -7.51 -0.04 -20.72
N ALA A 181 -8.06 -1.19 -20.27
CA ALA A 181 -9.42 -1.59 -20.59
C ALA A 181 -10.46 -0.62 -20.00
N ARG A 182 -10.33 -0.30 -18.71
CA ARG A 182 -11.27 0.54 -17.97
C ARG A 182 -11.31 1.98 -18.48
N LEU A 183 -10.14 2.53 -18.81
CA LEU A 183 -9.99 3.86 -19.40
C LEU A 183 -10.29 3.89 -20.91
N ARG A 184 -10.52 2.73 -21.53
CA ARG A 184 -10.65 2.56 -23.00
C ARG A 184 -9.50 3.21 -23.77
N ALA A 185 -8.28 3.10 -23.25
CA ALA A 185 -7.06 3.69 -23.79
C ALA A 185 -6.58 2.93 -25.04
N ARG A 186 -7.32 3.09 -26.15
CA ARG A 186 -7.10 2.34 -27.41
C ARG A 186 -5.75 2.62 -28.03
N ASP A 187 -5.20 3.82 -27.84
CA ASP A 187 -3.90 4.18 -28.41
C ASP A 187 -2.76 3.38 -27.76
N VAL A 188 -2.96 2.83 -26.56
CA VAL A 188 -2.00 1.95 -25.87
C VAL A 188 -1.99 0.53 -26.45
N LEU A 189 -2.98 0.14 -27.25
CA LEU A 189 -3.12 -1.22 -27.79
C LEU A 189 -1.85 -1.78 -28.47
N PRO A 190 -1.09 -1.03 -29.29
CA PRO A 190 0.15 -1.55 -29.87
C PRO A 190 1.19 -1.94 -28.80
N ALA A 191 1.29 -1.16 -27.71
CA ALA A 191 2.20 -1.48 -26.61
C ALA A 191 1.74 -2.71 -25.82
N LEU A 192 0.42 -2.87 -25.66
CA LEU A 192 -0.18 -4.05 -25.03
C LEU A 192 0.09 -5.34 -25.82
N GLN A 193 0.04 -5.25 -27.15
CA GLN A 193 0.31 -6.37 -28.07
C GLN A 193 1.80 -6.72 -28.16
N SER A 194 2.68 -5.72 -28.10
CA SER A 194 4.13 -5.91 -28.12
C SER A 194 4.75 -6.14 -26.74
N SER A 195 3.93 -6.29 -25.69
CA SER A 195 4.40 -6.45 -24.32
C SER A 195 5.03 -7.82 -24.11
N ASP A 196 6.12 -7.88 -23.36
CA ASP A 196 6.79 -9.14 -22.96
C ASP A 196 6.11 -9.80 -21.74
N LEU A 197 4.78 -9.62 -21.65
CA LEU A 197 3.95 -10.14 -20.57
C LEU A 197 3.84 -11.68 -20.61
N PRO A 198 3.80 -12.35 -21.78
CA PRO A 198 3.83 -13.81 -21.85
C PRO A 198 5.04 -14.45 -21.16
N THR A 199 6.22 -13.83 -21.27
CA THR A 199 7.45 -14.33 -20.65
C THR A 199 7.35 -14.24 -19.13
N LEU A 200 6.94 -13.08 -18.62
CA LEU A 200 6.77 -12.84 -17.19
C LEU A 200 5.68 -13.73 -16.56
N LEU A 201 4.62 -14.06 -17.30
CA LEU A 201 3.59 -15.00 -16.83
C LEU A 201 4.12 -16.43 -16.62
N GLN A 202 5.25 -16.81 -17.21
CA GLN A 202 5.86 -18.13 -16.98
C GLN A 202 6.39 -18.29 -15.55
N GLU A 203 6.68 -17.19 -14.86
CA GLU A 203 7.12 -17.16 -13.46
C GLU A 203 5.97 -17.47 -12.48
N VAL A 204 4.71 -17.41 -12.92
CA VAL A 204 3.56 -17.77 -12.09
C VAL A 204 3.48 -19.29 -11.96
N ASP A 205 3.90 -19.83 -10.81
CA ASP A 205 3.91 -21.27 -10.52
C ASP A 205 2.56 -21.98 -10.77
N GLU A 206 1.44 -21.37 -10.35
CA GLU A 206 0.12 -21.99 -10.38
C GLU A 206 -0.48 -21.98 -11.81
N PRO A 207 -0.65 -23.14 -12.49
CA PRO A 207 -1.05 -23.17 -13.90
C PRO A 207 -2.45 -22.60 -14.15
N ARG A 208 -3.37 -22.74 -13.19
CA ARG A 208 -4.73 -22.19 -13.32
C ARG A 208 -4.73 -20.67 -13.29
N GLU A 209 -3.93 -20.08 -12.40
CA GLU A 209 -3.77 -18.63 -12.26
C GLU A 209 -3.08 -18.04 -13.48
N ARG A 210 -1.98 -18.67 -13.94
CA ARG A 210 -1.29 -18.29 -15.17
C ARG A 210 -2.26 -18.20 -16.36
N ARG A 211 -3.03 -19.27 -16.61
CA ARG A 211 -4.02 -19.30 -17.70
C ARG A 211 -5.09 -18.22 -17.56
N PHE A 212 -5.50 -17.90 -16.32
CA PHE A 212 -6.47 -16.85 -16.08
C PHE A 212 -5.90 -15.46 -16.38
N LEU A 213 -4.68 -15.15 -15.95
CA LEU A 213 -4.00 -13.88 -16.25
C LEU A 213 -3.74 -13.73 -17.76
N GLU A 214 -3.30 -14.79 -18.45
CA GLU A 214 -3.18 -14.82 -19.91
C GLU A 214 -4.53 -14.50 -20.59
N ALA A 215 -5.61 -15.14 -20.12
CA ALA A 215 -6.94 -14.92 -20.64
C ALA A 215 -7.42 -13.48 -20.42
N LEU A 216 -7.12 -12.87 -19.26
CA LEU A 216 -7.44 -11.46 -18.98
C LEU A 216 -6.73 -10.53 -19.98
N TRP A 217 -5.43 -10.70 -20.16
CA TRP A 217 -4.64 -9.89 -21.10
C TRP A 217 -5.17 -10.01 -22.54
N GLN A 218 -5.40 -11.22 -23.02
CA GLN A 218 -5.95 -11.46 -24.35
C GLN A 218 -7.40 -10.95 -24.48
N GLY A 219 -8.19 -11.07 -23.41
CA GLY A 219 -9.54 -10.54 -23.32
C GLY A 219 -9.57 -9.02 -23.50
N VAL A 220 -8.66 -8.30 -22.83
CA VAL A 220 -8.53 -6.85 -22.96
C VAL A 220 -8.11 -6.43 -24.37
N ILE A 221 -7.16 -7.14 -25.00
CA ILE A 221 -6.77 -6.88 -26.40
C ILE A 221 -8.00 -6.97 -27.31
N ARG A 222 -8.77 -8.06 -27.23
CA ARG A 222 -9.98 -8.26 -28.04
C ARG A 222 -11.02 -7.17 -27.77
N TYR A 223 -11.24 -6.84 -26.50
CA TYR A 223 -12.18 -5.78 -26.09
C TYR A 223 -11.85 -4.42 -26.74
N LEU A 224 -10.58 -4.02 -26.73
CA LEU A 224 -10.14 -2.75 -27.30
C LEU A 224 -10.20 -2.73 -28.84
N GLN A 225 -9.94 -3.88 -29.48
CA GLN A 225 -10.01 -4.05 -30.94
C GLN A 225 -11.45 -3.99 -31.46
N GLU A 226 -12.34 -4.79 -30.88
CA GLU A 226 -13.70 -5.02 -31.42
C GLU A 226 -14.66 -3.87 -31.13
N ARG A 227 -14.26 -2.88 -30.33
CA ARG A 227 -15.10 -1.75 -29.89
C ARG A 227 -16.42 -2.19 -29.24
N ARG A 228 -16.47 -3.40 -28.67
CA ARG A 228 -17.67 -3.96 -28.02
C ARG A 228 -18.07 -3.18 -26.77
N HIS A 229 -19.34 -3.28 -26.43
CA HIS A 229 -19.83 -2.80 -25.15
C HIS A 229 -19.65 -3.88 -24.07
N PRO A 230 -19.20 -3.51 -22.85
CA PRO A 230 -19.23 -4.42 -21.72
C PRO A 230 -20.69 -4.87 -21.49
N GLY A 231 -20.99 -6.15 -21.69
CA GLY A 231 -22.34 -6.69 -21.56
C GLY A 231 -22.97 -7.25 -22.84
N ASP A 232 -22.32 -7.11 -24.00
CA ASP A 232 -22.74 -7.83 -25.22
C ASP A 232 -22.76 -9.35 -24.92
N SER A 233 -23.90 -10.00 -25.16
CA SER A 233 -24.19 -11.37 -24.70
C SER A 233 -23.05 -12.35 -24.97
N VAL A 234 -22.47 -12.91 -23.91
CA VAL A 234 -21.46 -13.96 -24.00
C VAL A 234 -22.11 -15.32 -23.72
N PRO A 235 -22.22 -16.23 -24.71
CA PRO A 235 -22.81 -17.55 -24.49
C PRO A 235 -21.88 -18.45 -23.65
N GLY A 236 -22.44 -19.19 -22.68
CA GLY A 236 -21.77 -20.30 -21.99
C GLY A 236 -20.99 -19.97 -20.71
N ARG A 237 -20.13 -20.91 -20.26
CA ARG A 237 -19.18 -20.72 -19.15
C ARG A 237 -17.97 -19.94 -19.65
N ASP A 238 -18.11 -18.62 -19.77
CA ASP A 238 -16.98 -17.75 -20.09
C ASP A 238 -16.11 -17.49 -18.84
N PRO A 239 -14.83 -17.90 -18.84
CA PRO A 239 -13.92 -17.61 -17.73
C PRO A 239 -13.69 -16.10 -17.51
N LEU A 240 -13.94 -15.26 -18.52
CA LEU A 240 -13.77 -13.80 -18.45
C LEU A 240 -15.04 -13.06 -18.00
N LYS A 241 -16.10 -13.78 -17.60
CA LYS A 241 -17.32 -13.16 -17.05
C LYS A 241 -17.03 -12.10 -15.96
N PRO A 242 -16.11 -12.31 -15.00
CA PRO A 242 -15.76 -11.28 -14.02
C PRO A 242 -15.18 -10.01 -14.65
N LEU A 243 -14.34 -10.13 -15.69
CA LEU A 243 -13.77 -8.98 -16.42
C LEU A 243 -14.87 -8.15 -17.08
N TRP A 244 -15.87 -8.79 -17.69
CA TRP A 244 -16.97 -8.07 -18.35
C TRP A 244 -17.84 -7.33 -17.34
N LYS A 245 -18.14 -7.97 -16.21
CA LYS A 245 -18.83 -7.32 -15.09
C LYS A 245 -18.03 -6.12 -14.56
N LEU A 246 -16.72 -6.25 -14.40
CA LEU A 246 -15.84 -5.14 -14.00
C LEU A 246 -15.93 -3.97 -14.97
N LEU A 247 -15.82 -4.22 -16.28
CA LEU A 247 -15.87 -3.16 -17.30
C LEU A 247 -17.27 -2.53 -17.44
N ALA A 248 -18.33 -3.26 -17.08
CA ALA A 248 -19.69 -2.74 -16.99
C ALA A 248 -19.95 -1.95 -15.70
N GLY A 249 -19.05 -2.00 -14.71
CA GLY A 249 -19.26 -1.40 -13.39
C GLY A 249 -20.15 -2.24 -12.45
N GLU A 250 -20.32 -3.52 -12.76
CA GLU A 250 -21.23 -4.47 -12.08
C GLU A 250 -20.48 -5.62 -11.39
N LEU A 251 -19.17 -5.45 -11.11
CA LEU A 251 -18.39 -6.50 -10.44
C LEU A 251 -18.83 -6.66 -8.99
N GLU A 252 -19.46 -7.79 -8.72
CA GLU A 252 -19.71 -8.29 -7.37
C GLU A 252 -18.54 -9.20 -6.96
N VAL A 253 -17.98 -8.98 -5.78
CA VAL A 253 -16.87 -9.79 -5.24
C VAL A 253 -17.45 -10.97 -4.48
N SER A 254 -17.46 -12.14 -5.12
CA SER A 254 -18.08 -13.36 -4.59
C SER A 254 -17.16 -14.59 -4.64
N ASP A 255 -16.10 -14.53 -5.43
CA ASP A 255 -15.20 -15.65 -5.72
C ASP A 255 -13.75 -15.16 -5.92
N PRO A 256 -12.74 -16.06 -5.90
CA PRO A 256 -11.35 -15.66 -6.04
C PRO A 256 -11.02 -14.86 -7.31
N ALA A 257 -11.68 -15.12 -8.45
CA ALA A 257 -11.41 -14.40 -9.69
C ALA A 257 -11.96 -12.97 -9.63
N SER A 258 -13.18 -12.80 -9.10
CA SER A 258 -13.75 -11.47 -8.84
C SER A 258 -12.95 -10.67 -7.81
N MET A 259 -12.39 -11.34 -6.79
CA MET A 259 -11.55 -10.73 -5.76
C MET A 259 -10.20 -10.27 -6.32
N LEU A 260 -9.55 -11.08 -7.16
CA LEU A 260 -8.33 -10.69 -7.86
C LEU A 260 -8.56 -9.45 -8.74
N LEU A 261 -9.65 -9.42 -9.51
CA LEU A 261 -9.97 -8.26 -10.33
C LEU A 261 -10.25 -7.02 -9.47
N TYR A 262 -10.98 -7.19 -8.36
CA TYR A 262 -11.25 -6.10 -7.44
C TYR A 262 -9.95 -5.55 -6.85
N SER A 263 -9.05 -6.42 -6.37
CA SER A 263 -7.80 -6.01 -5.74
C SER A 263 -6.85 -5.33 -6.73
N LEU A 264 -6.77 -5.80 -7.98
CA LEU A 264 -5.96 -5.16 -9.02
C LEU A 264 -6.51 -3.81 -9.48
N THR A 265 -7.81 -3.54 -9.31
CA THR A 265 -8.44 -2.34 -9.89
C THR A 265 -9.02 -1.37 -8.87
N THR A 266 -8.98 -1.72 -7.59
CA THR A 266 -9.47 -0.87 -6.51
C THR A 266 -8.30 -0.39 -5.68
N ALA A 267 -8.18 0.93 -5.55
CA ALA A 267 -7.17 1.53 -4.70
C ALA A 267 -7.44 1.22 -3.22
N LEU A 268 -6.36 1.10 -2.45
CA LEU A 268 -6.45 0.91 -1.01
C LEU A 268 -7.03 2.15 -0.34
N SER A 269 -7.84 1.92 0.69
CA SER A 269 -8.32 2.97 1.58
C SER A 269 -7.62 2.84 2.92
N MET A 270 -6.67 3.73 3.20
CA MET A 270 -5.91 3.74 4.45
C MET A 270 -6.68 4.32 5.65
N GLY A 271 -7.93 4.72 5.43
CA GLY A 271 -8.78 5.33 6.45
C GLY A 271 -8.18 6.59 7.09
N LYS A 272 -8.71 6.99 8.24
CA LYS A 272 -8.18 8.14 9.00
C LYS A 272 -7.34 7.65 10.18
N MET A 273 -6.34 8.46 10.52
CA MET A 273 -5.58 8.28 11.77
C MET A 273 -6.50 8.40 12.99
N PRO A 274 -6.18 7.68 14.08
CA PRO A 274 -6.98 7.72 15.29
C PRO A 274 -6.93 9.12 15.91
N ARG A 275 -8.09 9.63 16.34
CA ARG A 275 -8.18 10.96 16.95
C ARG A 275 -7.68 10.97 18.39
N GLN A 276 -7.81 9.83 19.07
CA GLN A 276 -7.38 9.60 20.44
C GLN A 276 -6.60 8.29 20.48
N LEU A 277 -5.59 8.23 21.33
CA LEU A 277 -4.82 7.02 21.54
C LEU A 277 -5.32 6.31 22.80
N PRO A 278 -5.43 4.97 22.80
CA PRO A 278 -5.72 4.24 24.01
C PRO A 278 -4.60 4.45 25.05
N PRO A 279 -4.91 4.31 26.34
CA PRO A 279 -3.90 4.30 27.39
C PRO A 279 -2.76 3.33 27.08
N GLY A 280 -1.52 3.72 27.41
CA GLY A 280 -0.31 2.95 27.14
C GLY A 280 0.21 3.00 25.71
N VAL A 281 -0.51 3.61 24.77
CA VAL A 281 -0.05 3.81 23.38
C VAL A 281 0.43 5.26 23.19
N VAL A 282 1.65 5.40 22.68
CA VAL A 282 2.27 6.69 22.38
C VAL A 282 2.61 6.80 20.90
N GLN A 283 2.58 8.03 20.38
CA GLN A 283 3.01 8.33 19.01
C GLN A 283 4.34 9.11 19.04
N GLN A 284 5.33 8.62 18.30
CA GLN A 284 6.62 9.26 18.13
C GLN A 284 7.00 9.23 16.66
N ASP A 285 7.33 10.39 16.08
CA ASP A 285 7.73 10.54 14.67
C ASP A 285 6.80 9.85 13.66
N GLY A 286 5.49 9.95 13.91
CA GLY A 286 4.45 9.36 13.05
C GLY A 286 4.23 7.85 13.25
N ARG A 287 4.99 7.20 14.12
CA ARG A 287 4.88 5.76 14.45
C ARG A 287 4.28 5.58 15.85
N PHE A 288 3.66 4.42 16.07
CA PHE A 288 3.00 4.10 17.33
C PHE A 288 3.77 3.03 18.09
N TYR A 289 3.79 3.15 19.41
CA TYR A 289 4.50 2.24 20.29
C TYR A 289 3.73 2.02 21.59
N LEU A 290 3.91 0.86 22.21
CA LEU A 290 3.64 0.71 23.64
C LEU A 290 4.66 1.53 24.45
N GLU A 291 4.18 2.28 25.43
CA GLU A 291 4.95 3.31 26.12
C GLU A 291 6.20 2.75 26.82
N ARG A 292 6.04 1.64 27.56
CA ARG A 292 7.08 1.09 28.44
C ARG A 292 7.97 0.07 27.76
N SER A 293 7.39 -0.91 27.06
CA SER A 293 8.16 -1.93 26.32
C SER A 293 8.82 -1.34 25.09
N GLY A 294 8.16 -0.38 24.42
CA GLY A 294 8.59 0.11 23.11
C GLY A 294 8.16 -0.79 21.95
N LEU A 295 7.25 -1.76 22.16
CA LEU A 295 6.72 -2.60 21.07
C LEU A 295 6.07 -1.73 19.98
N PRO A 296 6.53 -1.79 18.72
CA PRO A 296 5.95 -1.02 17.63
C PRO A 296 4.56 -1.52 17.26
N LEU A 297 3.66 -0.58 16.96
CA LEU A 297 2.26 -0.82 16.64
C LEU A 297 1.88 -0.21 15.29
N ARG A 298 0.93 -0.85 14.60
CA ARG A 298 0.26 -0.33 13.39
C ARG A 298 -1.22 -0.10 13.67
N TRP A 299 -1.74 1.00 13.14
CA TRP A 299 -3.16 1.34 13.22
C TRP A 299 -3.90 0.74 12.03
N ILE A 300 -4.87 -0.13 12.32
CA ILE A 300 -5.81 -0.66 11.33
C ILE A 300 -7.07 0.20 11.42
N ALA A 301 -7.32 0.98 10.38
CA ALA A 301 -8.39 1.98 10.39
C ALA A 301 -9.79 1.35 10.32
N PRO A 302 -10.85 2.04 10.80
CA PRO A 302 -12.23 1.59 10.71
C PRO A 302 -12.78 1.76 9.29
N VAL A 303 -12.28 0.93 8.38
CA VAL A 303 -12.69 0.85 6.98
C VAL A 303 -13.26 -0.53 6.69
N GLU A 304 -13.93 -0.68 5.55
CA GLU A 304 -14.42 -1.98 5.12
C GLU A 304 -13.27 -2.83 4.57
N HIS A 305 -13.23 -4.10 4.98
CA HIS A 305 -12.29 -5.11 4.50
C HIS A 305 -13.03 -6.24 3.81
N LEU A 306 -12.41 -6.80 2.77
CA LEU A 306 -12.81 -8.06 2.16
C LEU A 306 -12.01 -9.21 2.77
N LEU A 307 -12.69 -10.10 3.49
CA LEU A 307 -12.10 -11.25 4.18
C LEU A 307 -12.62 -12.57 3.59
N GLY A 308 -11.84 -13.64 3.78
CA GLY A 308 -12.15 -14.98 3.30
C GLY A 308 -11.95 -15.15 1.79
N ALA A 309 -11.99 -16.41 1.34
CA ALA A 309 -11.87 -16.74 -0.09
C ALA A 309 -13.16 -17.36 -0.66
N ASN A 310 -13.91 -18.09 0.16
CA ASN A 310 -15.22 -18.64 -0.18
C ASN A 310 -15.96 -19.11 1.10
N PRO A 311 -17.02 -18.42 1.57
CA PRO A 311 -17.55 -17.17 1.01
C PRO A 311 -16.63 -15.97 1.30
N VAL A 312 -16.67 -14.98 0.41
CA VAL A 312 -16.09 -13.65 0.66
C VAL A 312 -17.04 -12.88 1.57
N ARG A 313 -16.50 -12.20 2.60
CA ARG A 313 -17.25 -11.38 3.55
C ARG A 313 -16.75 -9.94 3.52
N ARG A 314 -17.66 -8.98 3.62
CA ARG A 314 -17.36 -7.57 3.93
C ARG A 314 -17.43 -7.39 5.43
N VAL A 315 -16.35 -6.96 6.05
CA VAL A 315 -16.24 -6.82 7.51
C VAL A 315 -15.67 -5.46 7.85
N THR A 316 -16.24 -4.80 8.85
CA THR A 316 -15.76 -3.53 9.40
C THR A 316 -15.44 -3.70 10.88
N SER A 317 -14.40 -3.02 11.36
CA SER A 317 -14.04 -2.95 12.78
C SER A 317 -14.09 -1.49 13.26
N PRO A 318 -14.28 -1.22 14.57
CA PRO A 318 -14.09 0.12 15.15
C PRO A 318 -12.67 0.71 14.98
N GLY A 319 -11.73 -0.09 14.47
CA GLY A 319 -10.33 0.25 14.35
C GLY A 319 -9.56 -0.21 15.58
N PHE A 320 -8.32 -0.64 15.38
CA PHE A 320 -7.49 -1.23 16.43
C PHE A 320 -6.01 -1.07 16.10
N PHE A 321 -5.18 -1.14 17.13
CA PHE A 321 -3.74 -1.29 16.98
C PHE A 321 -3.37 -2.77 16.97
N VAL A 322 -2.41 -3.13 16.14
CA VAL A 322 -1.79 -4.45 16.09
C VAL A 322 -0.28 -4.29 16.19
N ALA A 323 0.40 -5.22 16.86
CA ALA A 323 1.86 -5.23 16.86
C ALA A 323 2.42 -5.35 15.44
N GLN A 324 3.37 -4.47 15.10
CA GLN A 324 4.01 -4.44 13.78
C GLN A 324 4.75 -5.75 13.50
N ILE A 325 5.38 -6.31 14.52
CA ILE A 325 6.10 -7.58 14.52
C ILE A 325 5.50 -8.53 15.59
N PRO A 326 5.69 -9.85 15.47
CA PRO A 326 5.35 -10.77 16.55
C PRO A 326 6.14 -10.45 17.83
N VAL A 327 5.63 -10.89 18.97
CA VAL A 327 6.37 -10.79 20.24
C VAL A 327 7.63 -11.65 20.15
N ASP A 328 8.77 -11.07 20.51
CA ASP A 328 10.04 -11.77 20.60
C ASP A 328 10.32 -12.32 22.01
N ARG A 329 11.31 -13.21 22.10
CA ARG A 329 11.73 -13.86 23.36
C ARG A 329 12.25 -12.87 24.39
N ARG A 330 12.86 -11.76 23.97
CA ARG A 330 13.43 -10.75 24.88
C ARG A 330 12.30 -9.96 25.55
N LEU A 331 11.27 -9.57 24.80
CA LEU A 331 10.07 -8.94 25.30
C LEU A 331 9.34 -9.88 26.26
N ALA A 332 9.13 -11.14 25.88
CA ALA A 332 8.50 -12.13 26.75
C ALA A 332 9.24 -12.30 28.08
N LYS A 333 10.57 -12.33 28.05
CA LYS A 333 11.42 -12.37 29.27
C LYS A 333 11.33 -11.08 30.08
N TRP A 334 11.31 -9.93 29.42
CA TRP A 334 11.19 -8.62 30.05
C TRP A 334 9.85 -8.47 30.79
N VAL A 335 8.75 -9.01 30.24
CA VAL A 335 7.44 -8.99 30.91
C VAL A 335 7.47 -9.70 32.27
N GLY A 336 8.25 -10.78 32.40
CA GLY A 336 8.44 -11.48 33.68
C GLY A 336 9.25 -10.70 34.72
N ASN A 337 10.02 -9.70 34.30
CA ASN A 337 10.83 -8.84 35.19
C ASN A 337 11.04 -7.45 34.56
N PRO A 338 9.99 -6.60 34.51
CA PRO A 338 10.00 -5.37 33.74
C PRO A 338 11.02 -4.39 34.32
N GLN A 339 11.93 -3.93 33.45
CA GLN A 339 12.96 -2.95 33.80
C GLN A 339 12.49 -1.53 33.44
N PRO A 340 13.09 -0.47 34.03
CA PRO A 340 12.77 0.92 33.68
C PRO A 340 13.11 1.29 32.23
N THR A 341 14.07 0.60 31.62
CA THR A 341 14.47 0.79 30.23
C THR A 341 13.61 -0.07 29.29
N ARG A 342 13.33 0.48 28.10
CA ARG A 342 12.69 -0.26 27.00
C ARG A 342 13.47 -1.53 26.66
N VAL A 343 12.76 -2.54 26.18
CA VAL A 343 13.40 -3.77 25.70
C VAL A 343 14.05 -3.51 24.35
N GLU A 344 15.26 -4.02 24.16
CA GLU A 344 15.90 -4.10 22.85
C GLU A 344 15.34 -5.31 22.10
N LEU A 345 14.35 -5.05 21.23
CA LEU A 345 13.65 -6.07 20.47
C LEU A 345 14.57 -6.76 19.46
N ASP A 346 14.29 -8.04 19.22
CA ASP A 346 15.06 -8.92 18.33
C ASP A 346 14.08 -9.82 17.58
N HIS A 347 13.65 -9.35 16.41
CA HIS A 347 12.57 -9.96 15.63
C HIS A 347 12.94 -11.33 15.06
N GLU A 348 14.23 -11.66 14.94
CA GLU A 348 14.70 -13.00 14.56
C GLU A 348 14.41 -14.05 15.66
N GLN A 349 14.22 -13.61 16.90
CA GLN A 349 13.95 -14.47 18.04
C GLN A 349 12.49 -14.45 18.45
N VAL A 350 11.60 -14.85 17.54
CA VAL A 350 10.16 -14.95 17.81
C VAL A 350 9.88 -15.82 19.05
N TRP A 351 9.02 -15.32 19.93
CA TRP A 351 8.52 -16.08 21.07
C TRP A 351 7.49 -17.12 20.61
N LEU A 352 7.61 -18.35 21.12
CA LEU A 352 6.69 -19.44 20.87
C LEU A 352 6.19 -19.96 22.21
N GLY A 353 4.88 -20.15 22.32
CA GLY A 353 4.28 -20.76 23.51
C GLY A 353 2.88 -21.27 23.23
N SER A 354 2.31 -21.94 24.22
CA SER A 354 0.93 -22.39 24.20
C SER A 354 -0.05 -21.22 24.20
N PHE A 355 -1.30 -21.49 23.81
CA PHE A 355 -2.37 -20.48 23.84
C PHE A 355 -2.52 -19.81 25.23
N LYS A 356 -2.49 -20.61 26.31
CA LYS A 356 -2.61 -20.09 27.68
C LYS A 356 -1.43 -19.21 28.09
N GLU A 357 -0.23 -19.53 27.64
CA GLU A 357 0.94 -18.69 27.87
C GLU A 357 0.84 -17.37 27.10
N ALA A 358 0.28 -17.40 25.88
CA ALA A 358 0.04 -16.21 25.09
C ALA A 358 -1.02 -15.30 25.75
N GLU A 359 -2.12 -15.87 26.27
CA GLU A 359 -3.12 -15.13 27.05
C GLU A 359 -2.50 -14.47 28.28
N ARG A 360 -1.75 -15.23 29.07
CA ARG A 360 -1.06 -14.70 30.25
C ARG A 360 -0.08 -13.60 29.89
N LEU A 361 0.63 -13.72 28.77
CA LEU A 361 1.56 -12.70 28.32
C LEU A 361 0.84 -11.39 27.95
N CYS A 362 -0.32 -11.48 27.27
CA CYS A 362 -1.20 -10.34 27.02
C CYS A 362 -1.71 -9.69 28.32
N GLU A 363 -2.11 -10.48 29.31
CA GLU A 363 -2.59 -9.98 30.61
C GLU A 363 -1.49 -9.22 31.37
N GLU A 364 -0.27 -9.76 31.43
CA GLU A 364 0.85 -9.11 32.11
C GLU A 364 1.30 -7.84 31.37
N LEU A 365 1.39 -7.89 30.03
CA LEU A 365 1.63 -6.70 29.21
C LEU A 365 0.57 -5.62 29.46
N SER A 366 -0.71 -6.00 29.55
CA SER A 366 -1.80 -5.05 29.81
C SER A 366 -1.59 -4.28 31.12
N LYS A 367 -1.17 -4.98 32.19
CA LYS A 367 -0.89 -4.38 33.50
C LYS A 367 0.33 -3.44 33.45
N ILE A 368 1.39 -3.86 32.76
CA ILE A 368 2.63 -3.08 32.66
C ILE A 368 2.39 -1.79 31.88
N GLU A 369 1.75 -1.91 30.73
CA GLU A 369 1.55 -0.81 29.78
C GLU A 369 0.35 0.08 30.14
N ASN A 370 -0.51 -0.38 31.05
CA ASN A 370 -1.81 0.24 31.30
C ASN A 370 -2.63 0.36 30.00
N ALA A 371 -2.70 -0.73 29.23
CA ALA A 371 -3.39 -0.83 27.96
C ALA A 371 -4.23 -2.12 27.91
N HIS A 372 -5.32 -2.16 27.14
CA HIS A 372 -6.09 -3.39 26.97
C HIS A 372 -5.48 -4.25 25.84
N ILE A 373 -4.49 -5.05 26.18
CA ILE A 373 -3.73 -5.90 25.25
C ILE A 373 -4.31 -7.31 25.26
N ARG A 374 -4.63 -7.86 24.08
CA ARG A 374 -5.21 -9.20 23.94
C ARG A 374 -4.74 -9.90 22.66
N LEU A 375 -5.07 -11.18 22.52
CA LEU A 375 -4.94 -11.88 21.25
C LEU A 375 -5.89 -11.26 20.20
N PRO A 376 -5.50 -11.29 18.92
CA PRO A 376 -6.35 -10.87 17.82
C PRO A 376 -7.45 -11.90 17.59
N SER A 377 -8.62 -11.42 17.19
CA SER A 377 -9.56 -12.29 16.48
C SER A 377 -8.98 -12.68 15.12
N ALA A 378 -9.44 -13.81 14.59
CA ALA A 378 -9.01 -14.28 13.28
C ALA A 378 -9.36 -13.29 12.15
N ASP A 379 -10.43 -12.51 12.31
CA ASP A 379 -10.81 -11.45 11.37
C ASP A 379 -9.88 -10.23 11.50
N GLU A 380 -9.54 -9.79 12.71
CA GLU A 380 -8.57 -8.70 12.94
C GLU A 380 -7.19 -9.03 12.37
N TRP A 381 -6.74 -10.27 12.56
CA TRP A 381 -5.50 -10.75 11.97
C TRP A 381 -5.54 -10.67 10.44
N GLU A 382 -6.63 -11.15 9.83
CA GLU A 382 -6.79 -11.15 8.37
C GLU A 382 -6.93 -9.73 7.80
N MET A 383 -7.58 -8.80 8.51
CA MET A 383 -7.65 -7.37 8.18
C MET A 383 -6.25 -6.72 8.16
N ALA A 384 -5.44 -7.02 9.18
CA ALA A 384 -4.07 -6.53 9.30
C ALA A 384 -3.17 -7.10 8.19
N ALA A 385 -3.45 -8.32 7.73
CA ALA A 385 -2.69 -8.97 6.68
C ALA A 385 -3.03 -8.47 5.27
N ARG A 386 -4.32 -8.39 4.92
CA ARG A 386 -4.74 -8.14 3.53
C ARG A 386 -4.90 -6.67 3.16
N GLY A 387 -5.04 -5.75 4.11
CA GLY A 387 -5.57 -4.43 3.73
C GLY A 387 -7.07 -4.49 3.42
N THR A 388 -7.55 -3.54 2.63
CA THR A 388 -9.00 -3.38 2.33
C THR A 388 -9.45 -4.13 1.07
N ASP A 389 -8.51 -4.58 0.24
CA ASP A 389 -8.79 -4.98 -1.15
C ASP A 389 -8.90 -6.50 -1.35
N GLY A 390 -8.73 -7.29 -0.28
CA GLY A 390 -8.82 -8.75 -0.34
C GLY A 390 -7.67 -9.41 -1.10
N ARG A 391 -6.53 -8.72 -1.29
CA ARG A 391 -5.32 -9.26 -1.92
C ARG A 391 -4.92 -10.62 -1.35
N ARG A 392 -4.25 -11.43 -2.16
CA ARG A 392 -3.87 -12.80 -1.80
C ARG A 392 -2.82 -12.85 -0.68
N TYR A 393 -1.75 -12.08 -0.81
CA TYR A 393 -0.61 -11.97 0.11
C TYR A 393 -0.55 -10.57 0.70
N PRO A 394 0.15 -10.34 1.84
CA PRO A 394 0.27 -9.00 2.42
C PRO A 394 0.79 -7.95 1.43
N TRP A 395 1.75 -8.31 0.60
CA TRP A 395 2.32 -7.42 -0.41
C TRP A 395 1.49 -7.29 -1.70
N GLY A 396 0.53 -8.17 -1.99
CA GLY A 396 -0.18 -8.15 -3.27
C GLY A 396 -0.83 -9.47 -3.63
N ASN A 397 -1.03 -9.73 -4.92
CA ASN A 397 -1.70 -10.93 -5.41
C ASN A 397 -0.73 -11.99 -5.94
N LEU A 398 0.49 -11.59 -6.29
CA LEU A 398 1.50 -12.45 -6.88
C LEU A 398 2.65 -12.71 -5.90
N PRO A 399 3.33 -13.88 -6.00
CA PRO A 399 4.49 -14.19 -5.16
C PRO A 399 5.63 -13.19 -5.39
N GLN A 400 6.49 -13.02 -4.37
CA GLN A 400 7.70 -12.21 -4.42
C GLN A 400 8.87 -13.00 -3.86
N GLU A 401 10.07 -12.78 -4.40
CA GLU A 401 11.29 -13.48 -3.95
C GLU A 401 11.69 -13.04 -2.53
N ASP A 402 11.71 -11.73 -2.27
CA ASP A 402 12.06 -11.13 -0.97
C ASP A 402 10.84 -10.98 -0.04
N TRP A 403 9.99 -12.01 0.00
CA TRP A 403 8.73 -11.96 0.75
C TRP A 403 8.92 -11.76 2.26
N GLU A 404 10.09 -12.12 2.81
CA GLU A 404 10.44 -11.98 4.23
C GLU A 404 10.52 -10.51 4.67
N GLU A 405 10.88 -9.61 3.75
CA GLU A 405 10.96 -8.16 3.99
C GLU A 405 9.63 -7.45 3.70
N CYS A 406 8.63 -8.18 3.20
CA CYS A 406 7.40 -7.60 2.72
C CYS A 406 6.39 -7.36 3.85
N ALA A 407 5.99 -6.09 4.01
CA ALA A 407 4.91 -5.71 4.91
C ALA A 407 3.53 -5.74 4.23
N SER A 408 2.48 -5.86 5.03
CA SER A 408 1.11 -5.57 4.60
C SER A 408 0.95 -4.08 4.24
N PRO A 409 -0.13 -3.67 3.56
CA PRO A 409 -0.36 -2.25 3.30
C PRO A 409 -0.52 -1.39 4.56
N TRP A 410 -0.76 -2.00 5.72
CA TRP A 410 -0.75 -1.32 7.02
C TRP A 410 0.64 -1.21 7.64
N GLY A 411 1.67 -1.75 6.98
CA GLY A 411 3.04 -1.83 7.47
C GLY A 411 3.25 -2.92 8.52
N VAL A 412 2.40 -3.95 8.55
CA VAL A 412 2.55 -5.11 9.46
C VAL A 412 3.49 -6.11 8.80
N GLU A 413 4.51 -6.55 9.52
CA GLU A 413 5.62 -7.37 9.02
C GLU A 413 5.55 -8.80 9.55
N TYR A 414 6.24 -9.73 8.89
CA TYR A 414 6.33 -11.15 9.29
C TYR A 414 4.97 -11.86 9.42
N LEU A 415 3.99 -11.44 8.63
CA LEU A 415 2.70 -12.12 8.52
C LEU A 415 2.82 -13.42 7.73
N VAL A 416 3.83 -13.48 6.86
CA VAL A 416 4.23 -14.65 6.08
C VAL A 416 5.53 -15.17 6.64
N GLY A 417 5.64 -16.49 6.76
CA GLY A 417 6.81 -17.14 7.32
C GLY A 417 6.48 -18.47 7.98
N ASP A 418 7.50 -19.03 8.63
CA ASP A 418 7.45 -20.42 9.08
C ASP A 418 6.58 -20.65 10.33
N VAL A 419 6.26 -19.58 11.07
CA VAL A 419 5.61 -19.70 12.37
C VAL A 419 4.15 -19.25 12.28
N PRO A 420 3.18 -20.11 12.66
CA PRO A 420 1.80 -19.68 12.80
C PRO A 420 1.60 -18.82 14.06
N GLU A 421 0.60 -17.94 14.02
CA GLU A 421 0.25 -17.03 15.10
C GLU A 421 -1.10 -17.40 15.73
N TRP A 422 -1.18 -17.31 17.06
CA TRP A 422 -2.41 -17.54 17.83
C TRP A 422 -3.46 -16.46 17.57
N THR A 423 -4.69 -16.90 17.31
CA THR A 423 -5.86 -16.05 17.11
C THR A 423 -7.10 -16.69 17.76
N LEU A 424 -8.19 -15.92 17.82
CA LEU A 424 -9.48 -16.36 18.36
C LEU A 424 -10.60 -16.26 17.32
N GLU A 425 -11.52 -17.21 17.30
CA GLU A 425 -12.79 -17.02 16.59
C GLU A 425 -13.68 -16.06 17.39
N HIS A 426 -14.14 -14.98 16.74
CA HIS A 426 -14.87 -13.90 17.40
C HIS A 426 -16.18 -14.38 18.06
N GLU A 427 -16.90 -15.33 17.45
CA GLU A 427 -18.21 -15.78 17.92
C GLU A 427 -18.13 -16.87 18.99
N THR A 428 -17.25 -17.84 18.81
CA THR A 428 -17.18 -19.05 19.66
C THR A 428 -16.08 -18.97 20.72
N GLY A 429 -15.11 -18.07 20.55
CA GLY A 429 -13.88 -18.06 21.34
C GLY A 429 -12.93 -19.23 21.02
N ALA A 430 -13.18 -19.98 19.94
CA ALA A 430 -12.33 -21.11 19.56
C ALA A 430 -10.91 -20.63 19.23
N GLN A 431 -9.93 -21.42 19.63
CA GLN A 431 -8.52 -21.16 19.35
C GLN A 431 -8.23 -21.49 17.88
N LEU A 432 -7.58 -20.56 17.18
CA LEU A 432 -7.29 -20.66 15.76
C LEU A 432 -5.85 -20.25 15.49
N LEU A 433 -5.28 -20.80 14.41
CA LEU A 433 -3.96 -20.42 13.91
C LEU A 433 -4.09 -19.71 12.56
N ARG A 434 -3.25 -18.70 12.36
CA ARG A 434 -3.09 -17.96 11.10
C ARG A 434 -1.60 -17.87 10.73
N GLY A 435 -1.29 -17.74 9.43
CA GLY A 435 0.09 -17.76 8.93
C GLY A 435 0.69 -19.17 8.79
N GLY A 436 2.04 -19.27 8.83
CA GLY A 436 2.79 -20.54 8.80
C GLY A 436 3.22 -21.07 7.43
N VAL A 437 4.17 -22.04 7.44
CA VAL A 437 4.91 -22.61 6.28
C VAL A 437 4.01 -23.18 5.18
N GLU A 438 2.90 -23.82 5.53
CA GLU A 438 2.10 -24.60 4.56
C GLU A 438 1.12 -23.74 3.73
N ALA A 439 1.00 -22.45 4.02
CA ALA A 439 -0.05 -21.60 3.48
C ALA A 439 0.36 -20.86 2.20
N ARG A 440 0.57 -21.59 1.09
CA ARG A 440 0.46 -20.99 -0.28
C ARG A 440 -0.93 -20.38 -0.54
N THR A 441 -1.88 -20.65 0.35
CA THR A 441 -3.19 -20.02 0.49
C THR A 441 -3.47 -19.82 1.98
N TRP A 442 -3.57 -18.56 2.41
CA TRP A 442 -3.86 -18.02 3.75
C TRP A 442 -5.18 -18.51 4.37
N VAL A 443 -5.33 -19.81 4.51
CA VAL A 443 -6.60 -20.43 4.91
C VAL A 443 -6.44 -20.92 6.34
N ARG A 444 -7.24 -20.29 7.21
CA ARG A 444 -7.78 -20.83 8.47
C ARG A 444 -7.41 -22.30 8.71
N HIS A 445 -6.45 -22.54 9.61
CA HIS A 445 -6.21 -23.88 10.13
C HIS A 445 -6.99 -24.03 11.44
N PRO A 446 -7.98 -24.95 11.52
CA PRO A 446 -8.49 -25.36 12.82
C PRO A 446 -7.33 -26.01 13.59
N VAL A 447 -7.22 -25.69 14.88
CA VAL A 447 -6.35 -26.47 15.78
C VAL A 447 -7.01 -27.84 15.90
N TYR A 448 -6.29 -28.90 15.55
CA TYR A 448 -6.80 -30.26 15.74
C TYR A 448 -6.92 -30.52 17.25
N GLU A 449 -8.14 -30.75 17.74
CA GLU A 449 -8.37 -31.21 19.11
C GLU A 449 -7.84 -32.64 19.22
N GLY A 450 -6.62 -32.77 19.75
CA GLY A 450 -5.99 -34.04 20.05
C GLY A 450 -4.53 -34.08 19.59
N GLU A 451 -3.64 -34.16 20.58
CA GLU A 451 -2.20 -34.44 20.51
C GLU A 451 -1.25 -33.21 20.58
N GLU A 452 -0.52 -33.17 21.70
CA GLU A 452 0.67 -32.36 22.05
C GLU A 452 0.51 -30.83 22.21
N GLU A 453 1.29 -30.26 23.14
CA GLU A 453 1.32 -28.81 23.43
C GLU A 453 1.82 -28.04 22.19
N PHE A 454 0.89 -27.65 21.31
CA PHE A 454 1.21 -26.82 20.16
C PHE A 454 1.73 -25.45 20.62
N ALA A 455 2.84 -24.99 20.04
CA ALA A 455 3.43 -23.69 20.32
C ALA A 455 3.36 -22.81 19.07
N ALA A 456 2.89 -21.58 19.24
CA ALA A 456 2.73 -20.61 18.16
C ALA A 456 3.17 -19.21 18.62
N ALA A 457 3.37 -18.31 17.67
CA ALA A 457 3.71 -16.92 17.94
C ALA A 457 2.50 -16.12 18.44
N LEU A 458 2.79 -14.98 19.05
CA LEU A 458 1.79 -14.02 19.53
C LEU A 458 1.99 -12.67 18.85
N ARG A 459 0.91 -12.15 18.25
CA ARG A 459 0.84 -10.77 17.76
C ARG A 459 -0.31 -10.03 18.43
N PRO A 460 -0.06 -9.30 19.51
CA PRO A 460 -1.12 -8.71 20.30
C PRO A 460 -1.82 -7.57 19.57
N VAL A 461 -3.07 -7.33 19.94
CA VAL A 461 -3.87 -6.17 19.51
C VAL A 461 -4.38 -5.36 20.69
N ILE A 462 -4.70 -4.10 20.41
CA ILE A 462 -5.27 -3.13 21.35
C ILE A 462 -6.47 -2.48 20.66
N PRO A 463 -7.69 -2.60 21.20
CA PRO A 463 -8.85 -1.92 20.64
C PRO A 463 -8.64 -0.40 20.54
N GLY A 464 -9.14 0.22 19.47
CA GLY A 464 -9.21 1.67 19.35
C GLY A 464 -10.20 2.30 20.34
N VAL A 465 -10.09 3.62 20.51
CA VAL A 465 -10.96 4.44 21.39
C VAL A 465 -11.82 5.39 20.58
#